data_AF-A0A9Q5BW46-F1
#
_entry.id   AF-A0A9Q5BW46-F1
#
_cell.length_a   1.000
_cell.length_b   1.000
_cell.length_c   1.000
_cell.angle_alpha   90.00
_cell.angle_beta   90.00
_cell.angle_gamma   90.00
#
_symmetry.space_group_name_H-M   'P 1'
#
loop_
_entity.id
_entity.type
_entity.pdbx_description
1 polymer ?
#
loop_
_entity_poly.entity_id
_entity_poly.type
_entity_poly.pdbx_seq_one_letter_code
_entity_poly.pdbx_strand_id
1 'polypeptide(L)'
;MSKKRTRLILFMSAICVVIGGMIMFGFHRMSEEEKLQVQIRNEQERMALYAVNHYEGIEKIEFFNFEKNNMTGSWSADGELNGEYQVTFKSSEFGGDLWINRGSSKIDGNYLKVREQEDEILDISQIEVIYFEGGS
;
A
#
# COMPACT_ATOMS: atom_id res chain seq x y z
N MET A 1 33.86 -18.90 26.40
CA MET A 1 33.28 -17.58 26.02
C MET A 1 33.77 -16.53 27.03
N SER A 2 34.26 -15.37 26.59
CA SER A 2 34.84 -14.34 27.49
C SER A 2 33.76 -13.63 28.30
N LYS A 3 33.96 -13.44 29.62
CA LYS A 3 33.02 -12.72 30.52
C LYS A 3 32.61 -11.33 29.98
N LYS A 4 33.51 -10.66 29.24
CA LYS A 4 33.23 -9.36 28.58
C LYS A 4 32.25 -9.51 27.42
N ARG A 5 32.39 -10.56 26.61
CA ARG A 5 31.48 -10.87 25.49
C ARG A 5 30.10 -11.29 26.00
N THR A 6 30.02 -12.09 27.07
CA THR A 6 28.74 -12.47 27.69
C THR A 6 27.98 -11.24 28.23
N ARG A 7 28.68 -10.30 28.88
CA ARG A 7 28.07 -9.03 29.34
C ARG A 7 27.58 -8.14 28.20
N LEU A 8 28.34 -8.06 27.11
CA LEU A 8 27.95 -7.28 25.93
C LEU A 8 26.68 -7.84 25.28
N ILE A 9 26.60 -9.17 25.11
CA ILE A 9 25.41 -9.83 24.54
C ILE A 9 24.17 -9.57 25.40
N LEU A 10 24.29 -9.66 26.73
CA LEU A 10 23.19 -9.38 27.65
C LEU A 10 22.70 -7.92 27.54
N PHE A 11 23.62 -6.96 27.47
CA PHE A 11 23.28 -5.55 27.30
C PHE A 11 22.56 -5.30 25.97
N MET A 12 23.08 -5.85 24.86
CA MET A 12 22.44 -5.70 23.55
C MET A 12 21.06 -6.36 23.51
N SER A 13 20.90 -7.54 24.12
CA SER A 13 19.59 -8.19 24.22
C SER A 13 18.58 -7.37 25.02
N ALA A 14 19.02 -6.71 26.11
CA ALA A 14 18.14 -5.87 26.92
C ALA A 14 17.67 -4.63 26.14
N ILE A 15 18.57 -4.01 25.36
CA ILE A 15 18.23 -2.87 24.49
C ILE A 15 17.21 -3.28 23.43
N CYS A 16 17.41 -4.42 22.77
CA CYS A 16 16.46 -4.91 21.75
C CYS A 16 15.06 -5.18 22.35
N VAL A 17 14.98 -5.74 23.56
CA VAL A 17 13.69 -5.99 24.24
C VAL A 17 12.99 -4.68 24.61
N VAL A 18 13.72 -3.67 25.09
CA VAL A 18 13.13 -2.36 25.42
C VAL A 18 12.61 -1.65 24.17
N ILE A 19 13.40 -1.61 23.10
CA ILE A 19 12.99 -0.99 21.83
C ILE A 19 11.80 -1.73 21.23
N GLY A 20 11.87 -3.06 21.13
CA GLY A 20 10.76 -3.87 20.62
C GLY A 20 9.49 -3.72 21.46
N GLY A 21 9.63 -3.66 22.79
CA GLY A 21 8.54 -3.41 23.72
C GLY A 21 7.89 -2.04 23.52
N MET A 22 8.67 -0.98 23.35
CA MET A 22 8.16 0.38 23.08
C MET A 22 7.38 0.47 21.77
N ILE A 23 7.86 -0.18 20.71
CA ILE A 23 7.17 -0.24 19.42
C ILE A 23 5.82 -0.97 19.56
N MET A 24 5.83 -2.16 20.19
CA MET A 24 4.59 -2.92 20.44
C MET A 24 3.59 -2.13 21.31
N PHE A 25 4.07 -1.43 22.35
CA PHE A 25 3.21 -0.61 23.20
C PHE A 25 2.62 0.60 22.46
N GLY A 26 3.39 1.23 21.58
CA GLY A 26 2.90 2.33 20.74
C GLY A 26 1.79 1.88 19.80
N PHE A 27 1.97 0.75 19.12
CA PHE A 27 0.95 0.18 18.22
C PHE A 27 -0.33 -0.24 18.96
N HIS A 28 -0.20 -0.76 20.19
CA HIS A 28 -1.36 -1.10 21.01
C HIS A 28 -2.17 0.12 21.48
N ARG A 29 -1.51 1.29 21.63
CA ARG A 29 -2.15 2.55 22.03
C ARG A 29 -2.84 3.30 20.90
N MET A 30 -2.58 2.91 19.65
CA MET A 30 -3.20 3.48 18.47
C MET A 30 -4.70 3.15 18.46
N SER A 31 -5.53 4.14 18.16
CA SER A 31 -6.98 3.93 18.03
C SER A 31 -7.25 2.95 16.87
N GLU A 32 -8.41 2.30 16.87
CA GLU A 32 -8.78 1.40 15.77
C GLU A 32 -8.88 2.16 14.43
N GLU A 33 -9.25 3.43 14.47
CA GLU A 33 -9.29 4.31 13.31
C GLU A 33 -7.88 4.61 12.79
N GLU A 34 -6.95 4.95 13.67
CA GLU A 34 -5.55 5.19 13.31
C GLU A 34 -4.90 3.92 12.73
N LYS A 35 -5.16 2.74 13.32
CA LYS A 35 -4.71 1.45 12.78
C LYS A 35 -5.29 1.20 11.39
N LEU A 36 -6.57 1.48 11.21
CA LEU A 36 -7.25 1.32 9.92
C LEU A 36 -6.64 2.25 8.87
N GLN A 37 -6.34 3.51 9.21
CA GLN A 37 -5.71 4.46 8.29
C GLN A 37 -4.32 4.01 7.84
N VAL A 38 -3.52 3.42 8.75
CA VAL A 38 -2.24 2.81 8.38
C VAL A 38 -2.44 1.63 7.42
N GLN A 39 -3.44 0.78 7.64
CA GLN A 39 -3.76 -0.33 6.73
C GLN A 39 -4.22 0.17 5.35
N ILE A 40 -5.08 1.19 5.32
CA ILE A 40 -5.55 1.83 4.08
C ILE A 40 -4.37 2.42 3.31
N ARG A 41 -3.45 3.10 3.99
CA ARG A 41 -2.24 3.65 3.38
C ARG A 41 -1.37 2.56 2.75
N ASN A 42 -1.06 1.51 3.51
CA ASN A 42 -0.27 0.38 3.02
C ASN A 42 -0.93 -0.34 1.84
N GLU A 43 -2.26 -0.45 1.85
CA GLU A 43 -3.01 -1.09 0.77
C GLU A 43 -3.02 -0.23 -0.49
N GLN A 44 -3.11 1.10 -0.37
CA GLN A 44 -2.94 2.02 -1.50
C GLN A 44 -1.54 1.92 -2.11
N GLU A 45 -0.49 1.77 -1.28
CA GLU A 45 0.88 1.53 -1.78
C GLU A 45 0.97 0.21 -2.56
N ARG A 46 0.31 -0.85 -2.07
CA ARG A 46 0.24 -2.16 -2.74
C ARG A 46 -0.52 -2.08 -4.07
N MET A 47 -1.61 -1.32 -4.11
CA MET A 47 -2.38 -1.04 -5.33
C MET A 47 -1.55 -0.24 -6.35
N ALA A 48 -0.81 0.77 -5.90
CA ALA A 48 0.09 1.55 -6.75
C ALA A 48 1.20 0.66 -7.34
N LEU A 49 1.82 -0.18 -6.51
CA LEU A 49 2.84 -1.12 -6.93
C LEU A 49 2.30 -2.12 -7.96
N TYR A 50 1.07 -2.62 -7.73
CA TYR A 50 0.40 -3.49 -8.69
C TYR A 50 0.20 -2.80 -10.04
N ALA A 51 -0.23 -1.54 -10.06
CA ALA A 51 -0.45 -0.80 -11.31
C ALA A 51 0.84 -0.62 -12.13
N VAL A 52 1.95 -0.20 -11.50
CA VAL A 52 3.22 0.03 -12.22
C VAL A 52 3.82 -1.26 -12.79
N ASN A 53 3.60 -2.38 -12.12
CA ASN A 53 4.06 -3.70 -12.56
C ASN A 53 3.20 -4.26 -13.70
N HIS A 54 1.89 -3.99 -13.73
CA HIS A 54 0.98 -4.57 -14.73
C HIS A 54 0.70 -3.67 -15.94
N TYR A 55 0.97 -2.37 -15.84
CA TYR A 55 0.71 -1.40 -16.90
C TYR A 55 1.95 -0.59 -17.26
N GLU A 56 2.02 -0.23 -18.53
CA GLU A 56 3.10 0.61 -19.04
C GLU A 56 2.81 2.10 -18.80
N GLY A 57 3.87 2.88 -18.59
CA GLY A 57 3.80 4.34 -18.61
C GLY A 57 3.04 4.98 -17.46
N ILE A 58 2.86 4.30 -16.33
CA ILE A 58 2.26 4.90 -15.13
C ILE A 58 3.28 5.84 -14.48
N GLU A 59 2.94 7.13 -14.41
CA GLU A 59 3.76 8.19 -13.81
C GLU A 59 3.07 8.83 -12.59
N LYS A 60 1.73 8.84 -12.58
CA LYS A 60 0.92 9.38 -11.48
C LYS A 60 -0.28 8.50 -11.17
N ILE A 61 -0.57 8.33 -9.88
CA ILE A 61 -1.77 7.68 -9.36
C ILE A 61 -2.42 8.58 -8.32
N GLU A 62 -3.70 8.86 -8.48
CA GLU A 62 -4.48 9.65 -7.52
C GLU A 62 -5.68 8.83 -7.04
N PHE A 63 -5.72 8.53 -5.75
CA PHE A 63 -6.84 7.87 -5.10
C PHE A 63 -7.79 8.92 -4.52
N PHE A 64 -9.07 8.81 -4.81
CA PHE A 64 -10.08 9.76 -4.32
C PHE A 64 -11.24 9.10 -3.55
N ASN A 65 -11.27 7.77 -3.50
CA ASN A 65 -12.21 7.00 -2.68
C ASN A 65 -11.55 5.71 -2.18
N PHE A 66 -11.91 5.26 -0.98
CA PHE A 66 -11.53 3.95 -0.45
C PHE A 66 -12.64 3.41 0.43
N GLU A 67 -13.22 2.27 0.06
CA GLU A 67 -14.41 1.73 0.70
C GLU A 67 -14.37 0.21 0.88
N LYS A 68 -15.08 -0.26 1.91
CA LYS A 68 -15.31 -1.67 2.15
C LYS A 68 -16.68 -2.08 1.63
N ASN A 69 -16.73 -3.14 0.84
CA ASN A 69 -17.97 -3.83 0.55
C ASN A 69 -18.34 -4.71 1.74
N ASN A 70 -19.38 -4.32 2.49
CA ASN A 70 -19.81 -5.04 3.68
C ASN A 70 -20.45 -6.41 3.40
N MET A 71 -20.86 -6.70 2.17
CA MET A 71 -21.45 -8.00 1.81
C MET A 71 -20.38 -9.04 1.51
N THR A 72 -19.34 -8.66 0.77
CA THR A 72 -18.26 -9.57 0.33
C THR A 72 -17.02 -9.50 1.21
N GLY A 73 -16.87 -8.43 2.00
CA GLY A 73 -15.67 -8.14 2.79
C GLY A 73 -14.53 -7.49 2.00
N SER A 74 -14.65 -7.42 0.67
CA SER A 74 -13.63 -6.87 -0.23
C SER A 74 -13.51 -5.36 -0.10
N TRP A 75 -12.31 -4.84 -0.34
CA TRP A 75 -12.03 -3.42 -0.39
C TRP A 75 -11.94 -2.92 -1.83
N SER A 76 -12.25 -1.65 -2.02
CA SER A 76 -12.03 -0.99 -3.29
C SER A 76 -11.56 0.43 -3.14
N ALA A 77 -10.69 0.84 -4.06
CA ALA A 77 -10.25 2.21 -4.18
C ALA A 77 -10.57 2.71 -5.60
N ASP A 78 -11.21 3.85 -5.70
CA ASP A 78 -11.36 4.53 -6.98
C ASP A 78 -10.22 5.53 -7.13
N GLY A 79 -9.65 5.57 -8.34
CA GLY A 79 -8.54 6.43 -8.63
C GLY A 79 -8.41 6.75 -10.11
N GLU A 80 -7.40 7.55 -10.39
CA GLU A 80 -7.05 8.01 -11.71
C GLU A 80 -5.56 7.78 -11.97
N LEU A 81 -5.22 7.17 -13.11
CA LEU A 81 -3.85 7.00 -13.56
C LEU A 81 -3.51 8.08 -14.59
N ASN A 82 -2.38 8.77 -14.40
CA ASN A 82 -1.86 9.84 -15.26
C ASN A 82 -2.84 10.99 -15.56
N GLY A 83 -3.89 11.17 -14.76
CA GLY A 83 -4.92 12.18 -15.05
C GLY A 83 -5.89 11.80 -16.18
N GLU A 84 -5.84 10.54 -16.65
CA GLU A 84 -6.47 10.13 -17.91
C GLU A 84 -7.37 8.90 -17.75
N TYR A 85 -6.92 7.90 -16.99
CA TYR A 85 -7.59 6.61 -16.88
C TYR A 85 -8.28 6.48 -15.54
N GLN A 86 -9.61 6.49 -15.55
CA GLN A 86 -10.37 6.10 -14.37
C GLN A 86 -10.29 4.60 -14.14
N VAL A 87 -9.95 4.23 -12.93
CA VAL A 87 -9.77 2.84 -12.52
C VAL A 87 -10.42 2.60 -11.17
N THR A 88 -10.90 1.39 -10.97
CA THR A 88 -11.28 0.89 -9.66
C THR A 88 -10.35 -0.27 -9.30
N PHE A 89 -9.52 -0.05 -8.30
CA PHE A 89 -8.73 -1.09 -7.66
C PHE A 89 -9.65 -1.90 -6.74
N LYS A 90 -9.49 -3.21 -6.75
CA LYS A 90 -10.21 -4.14 -5.89
C LYS A 90 -9.20 -5.03 -5.16
N SER A 91 -9.53 -5.33 -3.91
CA SER A 91 -8.77 -6.22 -3.05
C SER A 91 -9.72 -7.13 -2.28
N SER A 92 -9.43 -8.44 -2.21
CA SER A 92 -10.29 -9.37 -1.46
C SER A 92 -10.30 -9.07 0.04
N GLU A 93 -9.17 -8.64 0.58
CA GLU A 93 -8.91 -8.19 1.94
C GLU A 93 -7.57 -7.42 1.98
N PHE A 94 -7.23 -6.76 3.09
CA PHE A 94 -5.90 -6.16 3.21
C PHE A 94 -4.79 -7.20 3.00
N GLY A 95 -3.89 -6.96 2.04
CA GLY A 95 -2.86 -7.93 1.66
C GLY A 95 -3.34 -9.11 0.79
N GLY A 96 -4.63 -9.19 0.44
CA GLY A 96 -5.22 -10.26 -0.38
C GLY A 96 -4.99 -10.13 -1.88
N ASP A 97 -5.77 -10.80 -2.71
CA ASP A 97 -5.62 -10.73 -4.16
C ASP A 97 -6.03 -9.35 -4.69
N LEU A 98 -5.25 -8.79 -5.62
CA LEU A 98 -5.50 -7.50 -6.26
C LEU A 98 -5.92 -7.66 -7.71
N TRP A 99 -6.87 -6.83 -8.13
CA TRP A 99 -7.19 -6.64 -9.53
C TRP A 99 -7.67 -5.22 -9.80
N ILE A 100 -7.62 -4.82 -11.06
CA ILE A 100 -8.03 -3.48 -11.49
C ILE A 100 -9.10 -3.60 -12.57
N ASN A 101 -10.24 -2.98 -12.30
CA ASN A 101 -11.24 -2.71 -13.32
C ASN A 101 -10.86 -1.41 -14.04
N ARG A 102 -10.61 -1.51 -15.35
CA ARG A 102 -10.09 -0.40 -16.16
C ARG A 102 -11.20 0.26 -16.97
N GLY A 103 -11.26 1.58 -16.91
CA GLY A 103 -11.92 2.40 -17.92
C GLY A 103 -11.03 2.66 -19.14
N SER A 104 -11.66 3.09 -20.24
CA SER A 104 -10.95 3.72 -21.35
C SER A 104 -10.46 5.11 -20.94
N SER A 105 -9.39 5.58 -21.57
CA SER A 105 -8.91 6.96 -21.51
C SER A 105 -10.05 7.94 -21.76
N LYS A 106 -10.09 9.01 -20.96
CA LYS A 106 -10.99 10.16 -21.20
C LYS A 106 -10.54 11.05 -22.36
N ILE A 107 -9.29 10.90 -22.80
CA ILE A 107 -8.67 11.76 -23.82
C ILE A 107 -8.86 11.15 -25.21
N ASP A 108 -8.42 9.89 -25.39
CA ASP A 108 -8.38 9.26 -26.71
C ASP A 108 -9.28 8.01 -26.83
N GLY A 109 -9.88 7.56 -25.73
CA GLY A 109 -10.74 6.37 -25.69
C GLY A 109 -9.99 5.04 -25.72
N ASN A 110 -8.65 5.04 -25.74
CA ASN A 110 -7.85 3.83 -25.71
C ASN A 110 -7.78 3.23 -24.30
N TYR A 111 -7.38 1.96 -24.22
CA TYR A 111 -7.18 1.30 -22.93
C TYR A 111 -5.72 1.34 -22.49
N LEU A 112 -5.50 1.34 -21.18
CA LEU A 112 -4.19 1.14 -20.57
C LEU A 112 -3.49 -0.07 -21.18
N LYS A 113 -2.28 0.16 -21.69
CA LYS A 113 -1.44 -0.89 -22.25
C LYS A 113 -0.92 -1.78 -21.12
N VAL A 114 -1.21 -3.07 -21.23
CA VAL A 114 -0.71 -4.09 -20.31
C VAL A 114 0.78 -4.28 -20.59
N ARG A 115 1.57 -4.37 -19.52
CA ARG A 115 3.00 -4.66 -19.62
C ARG A 115 3.20 -6.12 -20.05
N GLU A 116 4.07 -6.35 -21.03
CA GLU A 116 4.33 -7.70 -21.57
C GLU A 116 5.34 -8.50 -20.74
N GLN A 117 6.24 -7.83 -19.99
CA GLN A 117 7.25 -8.45 -19.13
C GLN A 117 7.08 -8.00 -17.68
N GLU A 118 7.15 -8.94 -16.76
CA GLU A 118 7.18 -8.68 -15.31
C GLU A 118 8.57 -8.17 -14.91
N ASP A 119 8.89 -6.93 -15.29
CA ASP A 119 9.94 -6.21 -14.57
C ASP A 119 9.40 -5.95 -13.17
N GLU A 120 9.91 -6.67 -12.18
CA GLU A 120 9.47 -6.56 -10.80
C GLU A 120 9.94 -5.21 -10.22
N ILE A 121 9.10 -4.19 -10.39
CA ILE A 121 9.26 -2.90 -9.74
C ILE A 121 8.97 -3.13 -8.25
N LEU A 122 9.99 -2.89 -7.41
CA LEU A 122 9.94 -3.15 -5.97
C LEU A 122 9.47 -1.94 -5.15
N ASP A 123 9.47 -0.75 -5.74
CA ASP A 123 9.01 0.47 -5.07
C ASP A 123 8.35 1.46 -6.04
N ILE A 124 7.52 2.34 -5.49
CA ILE A 124 6.76 3.37 -6.21
C ILE A 124 7.45 4.74 -6.17
N SER A 125 8.74 4.82 -5.82
CA SER A 125 9.45 6.11 -5.64
C SER A 125 9.58 6.93 -6.93
N GLN A 126 9.44 6.27 -8.08
CA GLN A 126 9.54 6.88 -9.41
C GLN A 126 8.24 7.50 -9.91
N ILE A 127 7.14 7.31 -9.17
CA ILE A 127 5.81 7.81 -9.55
C ILE A 127 5.25 8.74 -8.47
N GLU A 128 4.36 9.64 -8.87
CA GLU A 128 3.59 10.45 -7.93
C GLU A 128 2.37 9.65 -7.45
N VAL A 129 2.22 9.49 -6.12
CA VAL A 129 1.04 8.85 -5.53
C VAL A 129 0.36 9.82 -4.58
N ILE A 130 -0.87 10.19 -4.92
CA ILE A 130 -1.76 10.99 -4.09
C ILE A 130 -2.73 10.03 -3.40
N TYR A 131 -2.62 9.96 -2.07
CA TYR A 131 -3.38 9.03 -1.26
C TYR A 131 -4.73 9.62 -0.85
N PHE A 132 -5.74 8.77 -0.79
CA PHE A 132 -6.98 9.07 -0.10
C PHE A 132 -6.75 8.96 1.41
N GLU A 133 -7.03 10.03 2.14
CA GLU A 133 -6.86 10.10 3.60
C GLU A 133 -8.18 9.96 4.38
N GLY A 134 -9.32 9.79 3.68
CA GLY A 134 -10.65 9.81 4.29
C GLY A 134 -11.23 11.22 4.38
N GLY A 135 -12.47 11.38 3.95
CA GLY A 135 -13.26 12.58 4.24
C GLY A 135 -13.87 12.47 5.64
N SER A 136 -13.66 13.52 6.45
CA SER A 136 -14.30 13.75 7.75
C SER A 136 -15.82 13.64 7.72
#